data_AF-A0A7X2MET9-F1
#
_entry.id   AF-A0A7X2MET9-F1
#
_cell.length_a   1.000
_cell.length_b   1.000
_cell.length_c   1.000
_cell.angle_alpha   90.00
_cell.angle_beta   90.00
_cell.angle_gamma   90.00
#
_symmetry.space_group_name_H-M   'P 1'
#
loop_
_entity.id
_entity.type
_entity.pdbx_description
1 polymer ?
#
loop_
_entity_poly.entity_id
_entity_poly.type
_entity_poly.pdbx_seq_one_letter_code
_entity_poly.pdbx_strand_id
1 'polypeptide(L)'
;MVKKITMIQTQKKAGRFNIYINDKYAFPVSESVLIKYRLHKGQELDENLIEEIKLADDISKGYNAALNYLSYQLRTRKEVEDKLRSLDIHEDYIPEIINKLIDLDLINDKNYAESYVRTMMNTSDKGPKVIKLNFLKKGVDDNIAEDALVLYTDKL
;
A
#
# COMPACT_ATOMS: atom_id res chain seq x y z
N MET A 1 6.53 -15.77 32.26
CA MET A 1 5.47 -16.75 31.90
C MET A 1 5.58 -17.01 30.40
N VAL A 2 5.53 -18.27 29.98
CA VAL A 2 5.52 -18.63 28.56
C VAL A 2 4.21 -18.14 27.94
N LYS A 3 4.28 -17.39 26.84
CA LYS A 3 3.11 -16.93 26.09
C LYS A 3 2.83 -17.97 25.00
N LYS A 4 1.84 -18.83 25.23
CA LYS A 4 1.49 -19.94 24.33
C LYS A 4 0.18 -19.68 23.61
N ILE A 5 0.14 -19.89 22.29
CA ILE A 5 -1.10 -19.80 21.53
C ILE A 5 -2.04 -20.93 21.96
N THR A 6 -3.21 -20.58 22.51
CA THR A 6 -4.22 -21.58 22.92
C THR A 6 -5.36 -21.71 21.93
N MET A 7 -5.64 -20.67 21.15
CA MET A 7 -6.71 -20.68 20.15
C MET A 7 -6.43 -19.70 19.00
N ILE A 8 -6.84 -20.09 17.80
CA ILE A 8 -6.84 -19.26 16.59
C ILE A 8 -8.27 -19.31 16.05
N GLN A 9 -8.92 -18.17 15.92
CA GLN A 9 -10.32 -18.09 15.52
C GLN A 9 -10.48 -17.21 14.27
N THR A 10 -11.23 -17.69 13.27
CA THR A 10 -11.59 -16.90 12.09
C THR A 10 -12.50 -15.72 12.47
N GLN A 11 -12.27 -14.55 11.89
CA GLN A 11 -13.18 -13.41 12.01
C GLN A 11 -14.30 -13.45 10.96
N LYS A 12 -15.29 -12.56 11.09
CA LYS A 12 -16.35 -12.37 10.07
C LYS A 12 -15.79 -11.96 8.70
N LYS A 13 -14.71 -11.17 8.70
CA LYS A 13 -13.99 -10.79 7.48
C LYS A 13 -13.08 -11.94 7.06
N ALA A 14 -13.23 -12.41 5.82
CA ALA A 14 -12.38 -13.46 5.26
C ALA A 14 -10.89 -13.07 5.31
N GLY A 15 -10.03 -14.06 5.55
CA GLY A 15 -8.58 -13.86 5.62
C GLY A 15 -8.08 -13.15 6.90
N ARG A 16 -8.92 -13.03 7.95
CA ARG A 16 -8.54 -12.44 9.25
C ARG A 16 -8.78 -13.42 10.39
N PHE A 17 -7.84 -13.44 11.33
CA PHE A 17 -7.85 -14.36 12.47
C PHE A 17 -7.57 -13.62 13.77
N ASN A 18 -8.17 -14.08 14.87
CA ASN A 18 -7.86 -13.67 16.24
C ASN A 18 -6.93 -14.69 16.88
N ILE A 19 -5.83 -14.22 17.47
CA ILE A 19 -4.89 -15.05 18.23
C ILE A 19 -5.20 -14.90 19.73
N TYR A 20 -5.30 -16.04 20.40
CA TYR A 20 -5.47 -16.14 21.85
C TYR A 20 -4.21 -16.74 22.47
N ILE A 21 -3.66 -16.05 23.46
CA ILE A 21 -2.49 -16.47 24.21
C ILE A 21 -2.92 -16.72 25.65
N ASN A 22 -2.61 -17.90 26.19
CA ASN A 22 -2.99 -18.32 27.54
C ASN A 22 -4.49 -18.03 27.82
N ASP A 23 -5.35 -18.41 26.87
CA ASP A 23 -6.82 -18.29 26.89
C ASP A 23 -7.38 -16.87 26.93
N LYS A 24 -6.53 -15.87 26.66
CA LYS A 24 -6.93 -14.48 26.52
C LYS A 24 -6.68 -14.00 25.11
N TYR A 25 -7.62 -13.20 24.60
CA TYR A 25 -7.42 -12.50 23.33
C TYR A 25 -6.13 -11.67 23.39
N ALA A 26 -5.28 -11.81 22.37
CA ALA A 26 -3.99 -11.11 22.30
C ALA A 26 -3.98 -10.07 21.17
N PHE A 27 -4.09 -10.50 19.92
CA PHE A 27 -4.04 -9.61 18.75
C PHE A 27 -4.67 -10.30 17.52
N PRO A 28 -5.09 -9.53 16.51
CA PRO A 28 -5.53 -10.09 15.24
C PRO A 28 -4.36 -10.22 14.25
N VAL A 29 -4.49 -11.12 13.27
CA VAL A 29 -3.54 -11.27 12.16
C VAL A 29 -4.25 -11.52 10.83
N SER A 30 -3.62 -11.16 9.73
CA SER A 30 -4.02 -11.58 8.39
C SER A 30 -3.60 -13.02 8.11
N GLU A 31 -4.22 -13.64 7.11
CA GLU A 31 -3.85 -14.97 6.62
C GLU A 31 -2.39 -15.04 6.16
N SER A 32 -1.90 -14.02 5.46
CA SER A 32 -0.51 -13.97 5.01
C SER A 32 0.47 -13.94 6.18
N VAL A 33 0.14 -13.23 7.26
CA VAL A 33 0.96 -13.18 8.48
C VAL A 33 0.88 -14.49 9.25
N LEU A 34 -0.32 -15.07 9.35
CA LEU A 34 -0.51 -16.40 9.95
C LEU A 34 0.40 -17.44 9.28
N ILE A 35 0.45 -17.43 7.94
CA ILE A 35 1.30 -18.33 7.14
C ILE A 35 2.78 -17.98 7.28
N LYS A 36 3.16 -16.70 7.17
CA LYS A 36 4.54 -16.22 7.25
C LYS A 36 5.23 -16.67 8.54
N TYR A 37 4.54 -16.52 9.68
CA TYR A 37 5.05 -16.90 11.00
C TYR A 37 4.66 -18.33 11.43
N ARG A 38 3.99 -19.08 10.53
CA ARG A 38 3.52 -20.46 10.76
C ARG A 38 2.74 -20.60 12.06
N LEU A 39 1.86 -19.63 12.34
CA LEU A 39 1.15 -19.56 13.61
C LEU A 39 0.22 -20.76 13.79
N HIS A 40 0.46 -21.54 14.85
CA HIS A 40 -0.36 -22.70 15.18
C HIS A 40 -0.62 -22.82 16.68
N LYS A 41 -1.71 -23.53 17.03
CA LYS A 41 -2.01 -23.83 18.44
C LYS A 41 -0.84 -24.57 19.08
N GLY A 42 -0.49 -24.16 20.29
CA GLY A 42 0.61 -24.72 21.06
C GLY A 42 1.97 -24.09 20.79
N GLN A 43 2.09 -23.19 19.82
CA GLN A 43 3.33 -22.45 19.60
C GLN A 43 3.57 -21.46 20.75
N GLU A 44 4.84 -21.38 21.17
CA GLU A 44 5.32 -20.41 22.15
C GLU A 44 5.86 -19.19 21.42
N LEU A 45 5.50 -18.01 21.93
CA LEU A 45 5.93 -16.73 21.40
C LEU A 45 6.63 -15.95 22.50
N ASP A 46 7.75 -15.31 22.18
CA ASP A 46 8.33 -14.29 23.06
C ASP A 46 7.75 -12.90 22.73
N GLU A 47 8.13 -11.89 23.51
CA GLU A 47 7.62 -10.53 23.31
C GLU A 47 8.09 -9.89 22.01
N ASN A 48 9.33 -10.15 21.60
CA ASN A 48 9.89 -9.60 20.37
C ASN A 48 9.16 -10.16 19.16
N LEU A 49 8.90 -11.46 19.13
CA LEU A 49 8.16 -12.12 18.06
C LEU A 49 6.71 -11.65 18.00
N ILE A 50 6.07 -11.40 19.15
CA ILE A 50 4.71 -10.84 19.18
C ILE A 50 4.68 -9.45 18.53
N GLU A 51 5.64 -8.57 18.86
CA GLU A 51 5.72 -7.25 18.25
C GLU A 51 6.05 -7.35 16.75
N GLU A 52 6.92 -8.28 16.34
CA GLU A 52 7.20 -8.53 14.92
C GLU A 52 5.95 -9.01 14.15
N ILE A 53 5.14 -9.89 14.74
CA ILE A 53 3.90 -10.38 14.14
C ILE A 53 2.87 -9.25 14.00
N LYS A 54 2.67 -8.45 15.06
CA LYS A 54 1.78 -7.29 15.01
C LYS A 54 2.22 -6.32 13.92
N LEU A 55 3.52 -6.10 13.83
CA LEU A 55 4.10 -5.24 12.83
C LEU A 55 3.82 -5.76 11.40
N ALA A 56 4.08 -7.03 11.16
CA ALA A 56 3.79 -7.65 9.87
C ALA A 56 2.29 -7.59 9.51
N ASP A 57 1.40 -7.62 10.52
CA ASP A 57 -0.04 -7.41 10.33
C ASP A 57 -0.38 -6.00 9.86
N ASP A 58 0.28 -4.98 10.41
CA ASP A 58 0.07 -3.59 9.98
C ASP A 58 0.60 -3.35 8.56
N ILE A 59 1.76 -3.89 8.21
CA ILE A 59 2.26 -3.90 6.82
C ILE A 59 1.23 -4.58 5.90
N SER A 60 0.71 -5.74 6.32
CA SER A 60 -0.29 -6.48 5.54
C SER A 60 -1.60 -5.69 5.38
N LYS A 61 -2.04 -4.93 6.38
CA LYS A 61 -3.21 -4.05 6.28
C LYS A 61 -2.97 -2.92 5.29
N GLY A 62 -1.84 -2.22 5.43
CA GLY A 62 -1.46 -1.12 4.54
C GLY A 62 -1.38 -1.58 3.09
N TYR A 63 -0.71 -2.70 2.82
CA TYR A 63 -0.63 -3.29 1.49
C TYR A 63 -2.01 -3.61 0.89
N ASN A 64 -2.90 -4.27 1.65
CA ASN A 64 -4.26 -4.56 1.18
C ASN A 64 -5.09 -3.29 0.93
N ALA A 65 -4.92 -2.27 1.75
CA ALA A 65 -5.59 -1.00 1.57
C ALA A 65 -5.10 -0.27 0.31
N ALA A 66 -3.80 -0.31 0.03
CA ALA A 66 -3.22 0.23 -1.19
C ALA A 66 -3.73 -0.52 -2.43
N LEU A 67 -3.78 -1.86 -2.41
CA LEU A 67 -4.36 -2.65 -3.50
C LEU A 67 -5.81 -2.25 -3.80
N ASN A 68 -6.63 -2.14 -2.77
CA ASN A 68 -8.02 -1.68 -2.94
C ASN A 68 -8.08 -0.24 -3.47
N TYR A 69 -7.17 0.64 -3.05
CA TYR A 69 -7.16 2.02 -3.52
C TYR A 69 -6.75 2.14 -5.00
N LEU A 70 -5.79 1.32 -5.43
CA LEU A 70 -5.29 1.21 -6.80
C LEU A 70 -6.31 0.53 -7.74
N SER A 71 -7.17 -0.35 -7.25
CA SER A 71 -8.16 -1.04 -8.09
C SER A 71 -9.22 -0.11 -8.69
N TYR A 72 -9.39 1.10 -8.15
CA TYR A 72 -10.39 2.05 -8.66
C TYR A 72 -9.91 2.91 -9.82
N GLN A 73 -8.64 3.32 -9.82
CA GLN A 73 -8.03 4.15 -10.86
C GLN A 73 -6.51 4.20 -10.68
N LEU A 74 -5.80 4.63 -11.72
CA LEU A 74 -4.38 4.95 -11.65
C LEU A 74 -4.10 5.97 -10.55
N ARG A 75 -3.09 5.71 -9.73
CA ARG A 75 -2.62 6.59 -8.66
C ARG A 75 -1.13 6.81 -8.81
N THR A 76 -0.69 8.00 -8.43
CA THR A 76 0.74 8.28 -8.24
C THR A 76 1.27 7.65 -6.96
N ARG A 77 2.59 7.47 -6.88
CA ARG A 77 3.29 7.06 -5.67
C ARG A 77 2.88 7.91 -4.47
N LYS A 78 2.92 9.24 -4.61
CA LYS A 78 2.57 10.17 -3.54
C LYS A 78 1.14 9.97 -3.04
N GLU A 79 0.17 9.79 -3.94
CA GLU A 79 -1.22 9.54 -3.53
C GLU A 79 -1.35 8.24 -2.72
N VAL A 80 -0.59 7.20 -3.05
CA VAL A 80 -0.59 5.96 -2.27
C VAL A 80 0.10 6.15 -0.92
N GLU A 81 1.23 6.86 -0.86
CA GLU A 81 1.90 7.21 0.40
C GLU A 81 0.95 7.99 1.32
N ASP A 82 0.31 9.05 0.81
CA ASP A 82 -0.66 9.85 1.56
C ASP A 82 -1.85 9.00 2.02
N LYS A 83 -2.28 8.04 1.19
CA LYS A 83 -3.33 7.09 1.57
C LYS A 83 -2.88 6.19 2.72
N LEU A 84 -1.65 5.69 2.72
CA LEU A 84 -1.12 4.86 3.80
C LEU A 84 -0.98 5.66 5.11
N ARG A 85 -0.51 6.91 5.03
CA ARG A 85 -0.46 7.84 6.19
C ARG A 85 -1.85 8.07 6.79
N SER A 86 -2.87 8.23 5.94
CA SER A 86 -4.26 8.43 6.39
C SER A 86 -4.86 7.23 7.14
N LEU A 87 -4.20 6.07 7.07
CA LEU A 87 -4.62 4.83 7.72
C LEU A 87 -3.78 4.52 8.97
N ASP A 88 -3.03 5.51 9.46
CA ASP A 88 -2.11 5.39 10.60
C ASP A 88 -1.06 4.27 10.43
N ILE A 89 -0.67 3.99 9.18
CA ILE A 89 0.49 3.14 8.91
C ILE A 89 1.75 3.93 9.27
N HIS A 90 2.58 3.36 10.14
CA HIS A 90 3.81 3.98 10.59
C HIS A 90 4.76 4.29 9.40
N GLU A 91 5.39 5.47 9.43
CA GLU A 91 6.21 5.98 8.31
C GLU A 91 7.32 5.01 7.88
N ASP A 92 7.95 4.31 8.83
CA ASP A 92 9.00 3.33 8.56
C ASP A 92 8.58 2.19 7.62
N TYR A 93 7.27 1.92 7.51
CA TYR A 93 6.74 0.80 6.71
C TYR A 93 6.16 1.23 5.37
N ILE A 94 5.88 2.52 5.20
CA ILE A 94 5.39 3.05 3.93
C ILE A 94 6.37 2.74 2.79
N PRO A 95 7.70 2.95 2.93
CA PRO A 95 8.66 2.61 1.88
C PRO A 95 8.64 1.14 1.48
N GLU A 96 8.50 0.21 2.43
CA GLU A 96 8.42 -1.23 2.14
C GLU A 96 7.19 -1.56 1.28
N ILE A 97 6.02 -1.03 1.67
CA ILE A 97 4.78 -1.24 0.94
C ILE A 97 4.87 -0.63 -0.47
N ILE A 98 5.37 0.60 -0.58
CA ILE A 98 5.49 1.32 -1.85
C ILE A 98 6.45 0.60 -2.80
N ASN A 99 7.64 0.22 -2.33
CA ASN A 99 8.62 -0.50 -3.15
C ASN A 99 8.03 -1.82 -3.68
N LYS A 100 7.34 -2.58 -2.82
CA LYS A 100 6.66 -3.80 -3.25
C LYS A 100 5.60 -3.55 -4.33
N LEU A 101 4.85 -2.46 -4.24
CA LEU A 101 3.85 -2.10 -5.25
C LEU A 101 4.50 -1.64 -6.56
N ILE A 102 5.65 -0.96 -6.50
CA ILE A 102 6.45 -0.57 -7.67
C ILE A 102 7.05 -1.82 -8.34
N ASP A 103 7.61 -2.76 -7.57
CA ASP A 103 8.19 -4.00 -8.09
C ASP A 103 7.16 -4.87 -8.83
N LEU A 104 5.89 -4.76 -8.45
CA LEU A 104 4.75 -5.41 -9.11
C LEU A 104 4.13 -4.56 -10.23
N ASP A 105 4.73 -3.41 -10.57
CA ASP A 105 4.25 -2.41 -11.55
C ASP A 105 2.81 -1.90 -11.27
N LEU A 106 2.37 -1.97 -10.01
CA LEU A 106 1.07 -1.45 -9.58
C LEU A 106 1.11 0.05 -9.29
N ILE A 107 2.30 0.59 -9.02
CA ILE A 107 2.57 2.03 -8.97
C ILE A 107 3.61 2.34 -10.03
N ASN A 108 3.25 3.22 -10.96
CA ASN A 108 4.12 3.65 -12.04
C ASN A 108 3.80 5.09 -12.42
N ASP A 109 4.58 6.03 -11.89
CA ASP A 109 4.35 7.48 -12.08
C ASP A 109 4.56 7.90 -13.54
N LYS A 110 5.43 7.20 -14.28
CA LYS A 110 5.61 7.42 -15.73
C LYS A 110 4.34 7.06 -16.49
N ASN A 111 3.81 5.86 -16.29
CA ASN A 111 2.56 5.42 -16.90
C ASN A 111 1.38 6.32 -16.51
N TYR A 112 1.32 6.75 -15.24
CA TYR A 112 0.33 7.72 -14.77
C TYR A 112 0.44 9.03 -15.56
N ALA A 113 1.65 9.60 -15.66
CA ALA A 113 1.88 10.89 -16.31
C ALA A 113 1.50 10.84 -17.80
N GLU A 114 1.97 9.84 -18.54
CA GLU A 114 1.63 9.65 -19.96
C GLU A 114 0.12 9.51 -20.16
N SER A 115 -0.54 8.68 -19.35
CA SER A 115 -2.00 8.48 -19.40
C SER A 115 -2.77 9.77 -19.11
N TYR A 116 -2.30 10.55 -18.13
CA TYR A 116 -2.88 11.84 -17.78
C TYR A 116 -2.74 12.86 -18.91
N VAL A 117 -1.55 13.01 -19.50
CA VAL A 117 -1.33 13.92 -20.64
C VAL A 117 -2.26 13.57 -21.80
N ARG A 118 -2.30 12.29 -22.21
CA ARG A 118 -3.18 11.82 -23.30
C ARG A 118 -4.65 12.13 -23.02
N THR A 119 -5.10 11.93 -21.78
CA THR A 119 -6.47 12.25 -21.37
C THR A 119 -6.73 13.75 -21.53
N MET A 120 -5.86 14.60 -20.96
CA MET A 120 -6.01 16.06 -21.02
C MET A 120 -6.02 16.60 -22.45
N MET A 121 -5.20 16.04 -23.35
CA MET A 121 -5.19 16.38 -24.78
C MET A 121 -6.49 16.02 -25.50
N ASN A 122 -7.23 15.03 -25.02
CA ASN A 122 -8.45 14.55 -25.65
C ASN A 122 -9.72 15.16 -25.03
N THR A 123 -9.66 15.60 -23.77
CA THR A 123 -10.85 15.96 -22.99
C THR A 123 -10.80 17.37 -22.39
N SER A 124 -9.75 18.15 -22.62
CA SER A 124 -9.61 19.49 -22.04
C SER A 124 -8.89 20.48 -22.96
N ASP A 125 -9.01 21.76 -22.62
CA ASP A 125 -8.32 22.90 -23.23
C ASP A 125 -7.05 23.31 -22.45
N LYS A 126 -6.61 22.51 -21.47
CA LYS A 126 -5.48 22.86 -20.61
C LYS A 126 -4.15 22.62 -21.31
N GLY A 127 -3.37 23.69 -21.45
CA GLY A 127 -2.03 23.61 -22.04
C GLY A 127 -0.95 22.98 -21.14
N PRO A 128 0.25 22.71 -21.69
CA PRO A 128 1.35 22.02 -21.02
C PRO A 128 1.73 22.59 -19.65
N LYS A 129 1.73 23.92 -19.50
CA LYS A 129 2.07 24.59 -18.23
C LYS A 129 1.12 24.23 -17.10
N VAL A 130 -0.19 24.14 -17.40
CA VAL A 130 -1.21 23.80 -16.40
C VAL A 130 -1.13 22.31 -16.05
N ILE A 131 -0.84 21.47 -17.05
CA ILE A 131 -0.60 20.03 -16.84
C ILE A 131 0.62 19.81 -15.93
N LYS A 132 1.75 20.48 -16.18
CA LYS A 132 2.96 20.43 -15.33
C LYS A 132 2.64 20.81 -13.88
N LEU A 133 1.85 21.87 -13.67
CA LEU A 133 1.43 22.27 -12.32
C LEU A 133 0.56 21.20 -11.62
N ASN A 134 -0.29 20.50 -12.36
CA ASN A 134 -1.09 19.41 -11.78
C ASN A 134 -0.21 18.22 -11.39
N PHE A 135 0.81 17.89 -12.19
CA PHE A 135 1.80 16.87 -11.86
C PHE A 135 2.53 17.16 -10.55
N LEU A 136 2.96 18.42 -10.34
CA LEU A 136 3.59 18.82 -9.09
C LEU A 136 2.67 18.60 -7.87
N LYS A 137 1.37 18.94 -7.99
CA LYS A 137 0.39 18.68 -6.92
C LYS A 137 0.24 17.19 -6.63
N LYS A 138 0.27 16.38 -7.69
CA LYS A 138 0.21 14.91 -7.64
C LYS A 138 1.53 14.25 -7.23
N GLY A 139 2.62 15.02 -7.08
CA GLY A 139 3.92 14.48 -6.67
C GLY A 139 4.65 13.69 -7.75
N VAL A 140 4.34 13.93 -9.02
CA VAL A 140 5.12 13.37 -10.13
C VAL A 140 6.41 14.17 -10.26
N ASP A 141 7.54 13.46 -10.31
CA ASP A 141 8.87 14.07 -10.48
C ASP A 141 8.98 14.91 -11.76
N ASP A 142 9.76 15.98 -11.71
CA ASP A 142 9.83 16.96 -12.80
C ASP A 142 10.34 16.33 -14.11
N ASN A 143 11.31 15.40 -14.03
CA ASN A 143 11.80 14.65 -15.18
C ASN A 143 10.70 13.81 -15.83
N ILE A 144 9.87 13.11 -15.04
CA ILE A 144 8.76 12.30 -15.53
C ILE A 144 7.68 13.20 -16.17
N ALA A 145 7.41 14.33 -15.53
CA ALA A 145 6.46 15.31 -16.05
C ALA A 145 6.92 15.87 -17.40
N GLU A 146 8.20 16.22 -17.54
CA GLU A 146 8.79 16.72 -18.78
C GLU A 146 8.75 15.67 -19.89
N ASP A 147 9.16 14.43 -19.61
CA ASP A 147 9.08 13.31 -20.56
C ASP A 147 7.65 13.10 -21.06
N ALA A 148 6.66 13.11 -20.16
CA ALA A 148 5.25 12.92 -20.55
C ALA A 148 4.69 14.09 -21.36
N LEU A 149 5.17 15.32 -21.13
CA LEU A 149 4.71 16.51 -21.84
C LEU A 149 5.19 16.57 -23.30
N VAL A 150 6.21 15.81 -23.69
CA VAL A 150 6.63 15.63 -25.09
C VAL A 150 5.47 15.10 -25.94
N LEU A 151 4.58 14.26 -25.37
CA LEU A 151 3.40 13.75 -26.07
C LEU A 151 2.43 14.87 -26.48
N TYR A 152 2.43 16.00 -25.78
CA TYR A 152 1.57 17.14 -26.10
C TYR A 152 2.06 17.86 -27.37
N THR A 153 3.38 17.90 -27.60
CA THR A 153 3.97 18.54 -28.78
C THR A 153 3.83 17.72 -30.05
N ASP A 154 3.75 16.40 -29.96
CA ASP A 154 3.59 15.51 -31.13
C ASP A 154 2.22 15.63 -31.83
N LYS A 155 1.26 16.33 -31.23
CA LYS A 155 -0.12 16.46 -31.73
C LYS A 155 -0.45 17.84 -32.34
N LEU A 156 0.51 18.77 -32.34
CA LEU A 156 0.43 20.09 -32.96
C LEU A 156 1.12 20.06 -34.33
#